data_AF-A0A857FJ12-F1
#
_entry.id   AF-A0A857FJ12-F1
#
_cell.length_a   1.000
_cell.length_b   1.000
_cell.length_c   1.000
_cell.angle_alpha   90.00
_cell.angle_beta   90.00
_cell.angle_gamma   90.00
#
_symmetry.space_group_name_H-M   'P 1'
#
loop_
_entity.id
_entity.type
_entity.pdbx_description
1 polymer ?
#
loop_
_entity_poly.entity_id
_entity_poly.type
_entity_poly.pdbx_seq_one_letter_code
_entity_poly.pdbx_strand_id
1 'polypeptide(L)'
;MAVNFNGGSKLKAALEKLSQKVKDGGHVRVGFLEGKSYPDGTPVAQVAAWNEFGTKTAPPRPFMRNTISAHSEQWGDALSAALKSTDYDAKKSLEVVGMVIEGQIRDEISNLNDPPNAPLTNLLKDRFPRGDYSTEDFLQAVHDLKNGETAPEGKPLVWSGLMRQDVSHEVKDGPDES
;
A
#
# COMPACT_ATOMS: atom_id res chain seq x y z
N MET A 1 15.88 1.26 -45.81
CA MET A 1 15.97 0.29 -44.71
C MET A 1 14.58 0.10 -44.13
N ALA A 2 13.95 -1.04 -44.36
CA ALA A 2 12.65 -1.37 -43.79
C ALA A 2 12.89 -1.86 -42.35
N VAL A 3 12.33 -1.16 -41.36
CA VAL A 3 12.38 -1.59 -39.97
C VAL A 3 11.30 -2.65 -39.81
N ASN A 4 11.69 -3.93 -39.86
CA ASN A 4 10.77 -5.04 -39.59
C ASN A 4 10.33 -4.96 -38.11
N PHE A 5 9.07 -4.59 -37.87
CA PHE A 5 8.45 -4.58 -36.55
C PHE A 5 8.27 -6.01 -36.03
N ASN A 6 9.32 -6.56 -35.42
CA ASN A 6 9.33 -7.89 -34.82
C ASN A 6 8.58 -7.96 -33.46
N GLY A 7 7.89 -6.88 -33.08
CA GLY A 7 7.18 -6.75 -31.81
C GLY A 7 5.68 -7.07 -31.87
N GLY A 8 5.03 -6.98 -33.05
CA GLY A 8 3.57 -7.14 -33.15
C GLY A 8 3.09 -8.58 -32.87
N SER A 9 3.81 -9.58 -33.40
CA SER A 9 3.51 -10.99 -33.18
C SER A 9 3.79 -11.42 -31.74
N LYS A 10 4.93 -10.98 -31.17
CA LYS A 10 5.27 -11.22 -29.76
C LYS A 10 4.29 -10.54 -28.80
N LEU A 11 3.94 -9.28 -29.05
CA LEU A 11 2.93 -8.55 -28.28
C LEU A 11 1.58 -9.25 -28.34
N LYS A 12 1.15 -9.69 -29.53
CA LYS A 12 -0.09 -10.46 -29.68
C LYS A 12 -0.05 -11.76 -28.88
N ALA A 13 1.04 -12.52 -28.97
CA ALA A 13 1.22 -13.75 -28.18
C ALA A 13 1.27 -13.46 -26.66
N ALA A 14 1.84 -12.33 -26.26
CA ALA A 14 1.86 -11.86 -24.87
C ALA A 14 0.46 -11.53 -24.38
N LEU A 15 -0.31 -10.78 -25.18
CA LEU A 15 -1.69 -10.44 -24.89
C LEU A 15 -2.58 -11.68 -24.86
N GLU A 16 -2.35 -12.65 -25.76
CA GLU A 16 -3.05 -13.93 -25.73
C GLU A 16 -2.70 -14.71 -24.47
N LYS A 17 -1.42 -14.79 -24.07
CA LYS A 17 -1.01 -15.44 -22.81
C LYS A 17 -1.53 -14.73 -21.58
N LEU A 18 -1.53 -13.39 -21.55
CA LEU A 18 -2.12 -12.59 -20.49
C LEU A 18 -3.63 -12.78 -20.45
N SER A 19 -4.30 -12.76 -21.60
CA SER A 19 -5.73 -13.00 -21.68
C SER A 19 -6.10 -14.40 -21.24
N GLN A 20 -5.31 -15.42 -21.61
CA GLN A 20 -5.47 -16.78 -21.10
C GLN A 20 -5.24 -16.79 -19.60
N LYS A 21 -4.11 -16.29 -19.09
CA LYS A 21 -3.87 -16.20 -17.64
C LYS A 21 -4.99 -15.49 -16.91
N VAL A 22 -5.50 -14.35 -17.38
CA VAL A 22 -6.60 -13.62 -16.74
C VAL A 22 -7.93 -14.37 -16.84
N LYS A 23 -8.22 -15.06 -17.96
CA LYS A 23 -9.39 -15.95 -18.10
C LYS A 23 -9.29 -17.14 -17.17
N ASP A 24 -8.09 -17.67 -17.07
CA ASP A 24 -7.69 -18.66 -16.10
C ASP A 24 -7.58 -17.99 -14.73
N GLY A 25 -7.95 -16.74 -14.45
CA GLY A 25 -7.96 -16.20 -13.08
C GLY A 25 -6.61 -15.77 -12.48
N GLY A 26 -5.53 -15.71 -13.27
CA GLY A 26 -4.26 -15.12 -12.92
C GLY A 26 -4.35 -13.59 -12.79
N HIS A 27 -3.87 -13.07 -11.68
CA HIS A 27 -3.99 -11.66 -11.31
C HIS A 27 -2.86 -11.25 -10.36
N VAL A 28 -2.60 -9.94 -10.27
CA VAL A 28 -1.73 -9.37 -9.24
C VAL A 28 -2.60 -8.84 -8.10
N ARG A 29 -2.25 -9.20 -6.87
CA ARG A 29 -2.82 -8.63 -5.64
C ARG A 29 -1.81 -7.67 -5.06
N VAL A 30 -2.26 -6.49 -4.64
CA VAL A 30 -1.40 -5.47 -4.01
C VAL A 30 -2.11 -4.90 -2.79
N GLY A 31 -1.40 -4.81 -1.67
CA GLY A 31 -1.96 -4.29 -0.42
C GLY A 31 -1.26 -4.88 0.80
N PHE A 32 -2.06 -5.26 1.80
CA PHE A 32 -1.58 -5.85 3.05
C PHE A 32 -1.90 -7.33 3.06
N LEU A 33 -0.89 -8.15 2.76
CA LEU A 33 -1.02 -9.59 2.75
C LEU A 33 -0.89 -10.17 4.18
N GLU A 34 -1.38 -11.39 4.37
CA GLU A 34 -1.32 -12.05 5.68
C GLU A 34 0.12 -12.35 6.10
N GLY A 35 0.36 -12.43 7.42
CA GLY A 35 1.63 -12.89 7.99
C GLY A 35 2.46 -11.82 8.70
N LYS A 36 1.95 -10.59 8.81
CA LYS A 36 2.63 -9.47 9.48
C LYS A 36 1.74 -8.85 10.55
N SER A 37 2.33 -8.69 11.72
CA SER A 37 1.67 -8.13 12.90
C SER A 37 2.57 -7.11 13.60
N TYR A 38 1.94 -6.17 14.30
CA TYR A 38 2.59 -5.28 15.26
C TYR A 38 3.10 -6.08 16.48
N PRO A 39 3.99 -5.50 17.30
CA PRO A 39 4.53 -6.18 18.49
C PRO A 39 3.49 -6.67 19.50
N ASP A 40 2.31 -6.04 19.52
CA ASP A 40 1.16 -6.42 20.34
C ASP A 40 0.33 -7.59 19.75
N GLY A 41 0.74 -8.12 18.58
CA GLY A 41 0.07 -9.20 17.86
C GLY A 41 -0.99 -8.73 16.87
N THR A 42 -1.32 -7.44 16.83
CA THR A 42 -2.35 -6.90 15.93
C THR A 42 -1.91 -7.01 14.46
N PRO A 43 -2.68 -7.66 13.56
CA PRO A 43 -2.32 -7.76 12.14
C PRO A 43 -2.21 -6.39 11.46
N VAL A 44 -1.20 -6.21 10.62
CA VAL A 44 -1.00 -4.94 9.90
C VAL A 44 -2.18 -4.66 8.96
N ALA A 45 -2.71 -5.69 8.29
CA ALA A 45 -3.90 -5.59 7.45
C ALA A 45 -5.13 -5.06 8.21
N GLN A 46 -5.27 -5.41 9.50
CA GLN A 46 -6.36 -4.92 10.34
C GLN A 46 -6.20 -3.41 10.62
N VAL A 47 -4.99 -2.96 10.96
CA VAL A 47 -4.69 -1.53 11.16
C VAL A 47 -4.88 -0.73 9.87
N ALA A 48 -4.47 -1.29 8.73
CA ALA A 48 -4.70 -0.69 7.42
C ALA A 48 -6.20 -0.52 7.12
N ALA A 49 -7.03 -1.52 7.42
CA ALA A 49 -8.47 -1.43 7.25
C ALA A 49 -9.10 -0.35 8.17
N TRP A 50 -8.70 -0.30 9.44
CA TRP A 50 -9.15 0.75 10.36
C TRP A 50 -8.77 2.16 9.89
N ASN A 51 -7.59 2.31 9.29
CA ASN A 51 -7.19 3.59 8.71
C ASN A 51 -7.99 3.92 7.45
N GLU A 52 -8.15 2.99 6.51
CA GLU A 52 -8.85 3.21 5.24
C GLU A 52 -10.32 3.60 5.42
N PHE A 53 -11.01 2.92 6.34
CA PHE A 53 -12.46 3.07 6.56
C PHE A 53 -12.82 3.89 7.80
N GLY A 54 -11.84 4.19 8.65
CA GLY A 54 -12.06 4.83 9.93
C GLY A 54 -12.64 3.87 10.98
N THR A 55 -12.79 4.39 12.19
CA THR A 55 -13.39 3.71 13.33
C THR A 55 -14.38 4.64 14.02
N LYS A 56 -14.97 4.20 15.14
CA LYS A 56 -15.82 5.07 15.96
C LYS A 56 -15.07 6.30 16.51
N THR A 57 -13.76 6.19 16.72
CA THR A 57 -12.95 7.22 17.39
C THR A 57 -11.90 7.86 16.48
N ALA A 58 -11.69 7.34 15.27
CA ALA A 58 -10.75 7.87 14.30
C ALA A 58 -11.44 8.04 12.93
N PRO A 59 -11.29 9.19 12.26
CA PRO A 59 -11.87 9.40 10.94
C PRO A 59 -11.17 8.55 9.86
N PRO A 60 -11.85 8.24 8.74
CA PRO A 60 -11.26 7.52 7.61
C PRO A 60 -10.13 8.32 6.96
N ARG A 61 -9.07 7.61 6.56
CA ARG A 61 -7.89 8.10 5.83
C ARG A 61 -7.70 7.21 4.61
N PRO A 62 -8.37 7.52 3.49
CA PRO A 62 -8.65 6.57 2.42
C PRO A 62 -7.49 6.39 1.41
N PHE A 63 -6.32 6.01 1.91
CA PHE A 63 -5.10 5.92 1.10
C PHE A 63 -5.20 4.92 -0.06
N MET A 64 -5.89 3.78 0.10
CA MET A 64 -6.07 2.81 -0.99
C MET A 64 -6.97 3.36 -2.08
N ARG A 65 -8.12 3.93 -1.69
CA ARG A 65 -9.07 4.52 -2.65
C ARG A 65 -8.46 5.73 -3.36
N ASN A 66 -7.71 6.56 -2.65
CA ASN A 66 -6.99 7.68 -3.24
C ASN A 66 -5.96 7.20 -4.27
N THR A 67 -5.18 6.16 -3.93
CA THR A 67 -4.20 5.58 -4.85
C THR A 67 -4.87 5.08 -6.13
N ILE A 68 -5.98 4.34 -6.01
CA ILE A 68 -6.75 3.86 -7.16
C ILE A 68 -7.25 5.04 -8.00
N SER A 69 -7.85 6.05 -7.37
CA SER A 69 -8.38 7.22 -8.06
C SER A 69 -7.30 8.03 -8.78
N ALA A 70 -6.09 8.09 -8.23
CA ALA A 70 -5.00 8.90 -8.77
C ALA A 70 -4.20 8.18 -9.87
N HIS A 71 -4.11 6.84 -9.82
CA HIS A 71 -3.15 6.10 -10.62
C HIS A 71 -3.74 4.98 -11.50
N SER A 72 -4.99 4.56 -11.30
CA SER A 72 -5.55 3.40 -12.00
C SER A 72 -5.51 3.50 -13.53
N GLU A 73 -5.70 4.71 -14.09
CA GLU A 73 -5.62 4.95 -15.53
C GLU A 73 -4.21 4.67 -16.10
N GLN A 74 -3.16 4.80 -15.29
CA GLN A 74 -1.77 4.62 -15.70
C GLN A 74 -1.31 3.15 -15.64
N TRP A 75 -2.04 2.28 -14.94
CA TRP A 75 -1.61 0.89 -14.73
C TRP A 75 -1.62 0.06 -16.02
N GLY A 76 -2.51 0.38 -16.96
CA GLY A 76 -2.52 -0.25 -18.29
C GLY A 76 -1.25 0.07 -19.09
N ASP A 77 -0.81 1.33 -19.05
CA ASP A 77 0.43 1.77 -19.69
C ASP A 77 1.66 1.17 -18.99
N ALA A 78 1.64 1.11 -17.66
CA ALA A 78 2.68 0.45 -16.88
C ALA A 78 2.81 -1.04 -17.26
N LEU A 79 1.69 -1.75 -17.44
CA LEU A 79 1.68 -3.14 -17.92
C LEU A 79 2.24 -3.27 -19.34
N SER A 80 1.85 -2.38 -20.25
CA SER A 80 2.36 -2.36 -21.63
C SER A 80 3.87 -2.14 -21.68
N ALA A 81 4.39 -1.22 -20.86
CA ALA A 81 5.82 -0.98 -20.71
C ALA A 81 6.54 -2.20 -20.10
N ALA A 82 5.96 -2.80 -19.06
CA ALA A 82 6.50 -4.00 -18.39
C ALA A 82 6.58 -5.20 -19.35
N LEU A 83 5.59 -5.40 -20.21
CA LEU A 83 5.62 -6.45 -21.23
C LEU A 83 6.79 -6.27 -22.20
N LYS A 84 7.06 -5.04 -22.64
CA LYS A 84 8.19 -4.77 -23.53
C LYS A 84 9.54 -5.00 -22.84
N SER A 85 9.66 -4.64 -21.56
CA SER A 85 10.92 -4.76 -20.81
C SER A 85 11.22 -6.20 -20.37
N THR A 86 10.21 -7.07 -20.26
CA THR A 86 10.35 -8.45 -19.78
C THR A 86 10.37 -9.50 -20.90
N ASP A 87 10.60 -9.08 -22.15
CA ASP A 87 10.43 -9.93 -23.36
C ASP A 87 9.08 -10.66 -23.36
N TYR A 88 8.03 -9.93 -22.97
CA TYR A 88 6.64 -10.36 -23.00
C TYR A 88 6.30 -11.52 -22.05
N ASP A 89 7.08 -11.68 -20.98
CA ASP A 89 6.77 -12.59 -19.88
C ASP A 89 5.66 -11.99 -19.00
N ALA A 90 4.46 -12.59 -19.10
CA ALA A 90 3.28 -12.13 -18.37
C ALA A 90 3.46 -12.12 -16.85
N LYS A 91 4.15 -13.12 -16.27
CA LYS A 91 4.36 -13.20 -14.83
C LYS A 91 5.27 -12.08 -14.38
N LYS A 92 6.44 -11.93 -15.02
CA LYS A 92 7.38 -10.85 -14.72
C LYS A 92 6.76 -9.47 -14.94
N SER A 93 5.91 -9.32 -15.95
CA SER A 93 5.22 -8.06 -16.21
C SER A 93 4.26 -7.69 -15.07
N LEU A 94 3.50 -8.67 -14.55
CA LEU A 94 2.61 -8.47 -13.41
C LEU A 94 3.38 -8.16 -12.12
N GLU A 95 4.55 -8.77 -11.90
CA GLU A 95 5.43 -8.40 -10.76
C GLU A 95 5.88 -6.94 -10.86
N VAL A 96 6.28 -6.48 -12.05
CA VAL A 96 6.67 -5.08 -12.28
C VAL A 96 5.51 -4.12 -11.99
N VAL A 97 4.30 -4.44 -12.44
CA VAL A 97 3.11 -3.64 -12.13
C VAL A 97 2.80 -3.66 -10.64
N GLY A 98 2.93 -4.81 -9.99
CA GLY A 98 2.77 -4.94 -8.53
C GLY A 98 3.70 -4.03 -7.75
N MET A 99 4.99 -3.98 -8.11
CA MET A 99 5.97 -3.05 -7.52
C MET A 99 5.59 -1.57 -7.73
N VAL A 100 5.06 -1.20 -8.90
CA VAL A 100 4.62 0.17 -9.17
C VAL A 100 3.46 0.56 -8.26
N ILE A 101 2.43 -0.29 -8.16
CA ILE A 101 1.26 -0.02 -7.32
C ILE A 101 1.66 -0.01 -5.83
N GLU A 102 2.53 -0.92 -5.41
CA GLU A 102 3.09 -0.94 -4.06
C GLU A 102 3.79 0.39 -3.71
N GLY A 103 4.61 0.91 -4.64
CA GLY A 103 5.23 2.23 -4.50
C GLY A 103 4.20 3.35 -4.35
N GLN A 104 3.18 3.37 -5.21
CA GLN A 104 2.12 4.39 -5.18
C GLN A 104 1.34 4.38 -3.85
N ILE A 105 1.01 3.20 -3.33
CA ILE A 105 0.35 3.06 -2.01
C ILE A 105 1.27 3.58 -0.90
N ARG A 106 2.56 3.24 -0.93
CA ARG A 106 3.54 3.74 0.07
C ARG A 106 3.69 5.25 0.04
N ASP A 107 3.68 5.83 -1.16
CA ASP A 107 3.75 7.27 -1.35
C ASP A 107 2.49 7.94 -0.82
N GLU A 108 1.31 7.41 -1.13
CA GLU A 108 0.05 7.93 -0.60
C GLU A 108 -0.01 7.85 0.93
N ILE A 109 0.43 6.73 1.53
CA ILE A 109 0.56 6.60 3.01
C ILE A 109 1.49 7.68 3.60
N SER A 110 2.55 8.05 2.88
CA SER A 110 3.53 9.05 3.34
C SER A 110 3.04 10.49 3.14
N ASN A 111 2.23 10.71 2.11
CA ASN A 111 1.80 12.03 1.66
C ASN A 111 0.46 12.46 2.26
N LEU A 112 -0.41 11.52 2.64
CA LEU A 112 -1.70 11.82 3.24
C LEU A 112 -1.54 12.52 4.60
N ASN A 113 -2.07 13.74 4.70
CA ASN A 113 -2.03 14.56 5.92
C ASN A 113 -3.43 14.81 6.52
N ASP A 114 -4.48 14.63 5.72
CA ASP A 114 -5.86 14.89 6.12
C ASP A 114 -6.69 13.60 6.16
N PRO A 115 -7.52 13.42 7.19
CA PRO A 115 -7.64 14.22 8.41
C PRO A 115 -6.42 14.12 9.36
N PRO A 116 -6.09 15.22 10.07
CA PRO A 116 -4.93 15.27 10.97
C PRO A 116 -5.09 14.31 12.16
N ASN A 117 -3.99 14.09 12.88
CA ASN A 117 -4.02 13.39 14.15
C ASN A 117 -4.64 14.26 15.25
N ALA A 118 -5.20 13.61 16.27
CA ALA A 118 -5.53 14.30 17.50
C ALA A 118 -4.23 14.84 18.17
N PRO A 119 -4.30 15.97 18.91
CA PRO A 119 -3.14 16.52 19.60
C PRO A 119 -2.43 15.52 20.52
N LEU A 120 -3.20 14.68 21.23
CA LEU A 120 -2.65 13.62 22.08
C LEU A 120 -1.85 12.59 21.27
N THR A 121 -2.34 12.21 20.09
CA THR A 121 -1.62 11.27 19.21
C THR A 121 -0.33 11.87 18.69
N ASN A 122 -0.30 13.18 18.37
CA ASN A 122 0.94 13.85 17.99
C ASN A 122 1.94 13.86 19.16
N LEU A 123 1.47 14.16 20.38
CA LEU A 123 2.32 14.12 21.58
C LEU A 123 2.88 12.72 21.87
N LEU A 124 2.07 11.67 21.72
CA LEU A 124 2.51 10.30 21.88
C LEU A 124 3.50 9.88 20.78
N LYS A 125 3.27 10.29 19.53
CA LYS A 125 4.20 9.99 18.42
C LYS A 125 5.56 10.66 18.59
N ASP A 126 5.54 11.90 19.08
CA ASP A 126 6.76 12.67 19.35
C ASP A 126 7.60 12.02 20.46
N ARG A 127 6.95 11.65 21.58
CA ARG A 127 7.61 11.01 22.73
C ARG A 127 7.98 9.54 22.50
N PHE A 128 7.14 8.81 21.78
CA PHE A 128 7.25 7.36 21.57
C PHE A 128 7.14 7.02 20.07
N PRO A 129 8.20 7.27 19.27
CA PRO A 129 8.15 7.09 17.82
C PRO A 129 7.86 5.65 17.36
N ARG A 130 8.03 4.65 18.23
CA ARG A 130 7.72 3.24 17.93
C ARG A 130 6.40 2.76 18.54
N GLY A 131 5.69 3.61 19.27
CA GLY A 131 4.46 3.24 19.99
C GLY A 131 4.72 2.42 21.25
N ASP A 132 5.96 2.43 21.73
CA ASP A 132 6.42 1.78 22.96
C ASP A 132 6.16 2.68 24.17
N TYR A 133 4.91 2.74 24.62
CA TYR A 133 4.51 3.48 25.82
C TYR A 133 3.63 2.65 26.74
N SER A 134 3.74 2.89 28.04
CA SER A 134 2.91 2.27 29.07
C SER A 134 1.60 3.04 29.29
N THR A 135 0.68 2.45 30.06
CA THR A 135 -0.52 3.17 30.53
C THR A 135 -0.16 4.41 31.34
N GLU A 136 0.93 4.38 32.11
CA GLU A 136 1.41 5.51 32.91
C GLU A 136 1.87 6.65 32.01
N ASP A 137 2.65 6.33 30.97
CA ASP A 137 3.09 7.29 29.96
C ASP A 137 1.92 7.94 29.22
N PHE A 138 0.89 7.14 28.90
CA PHE A 138 -0.33 7.63 28.27
C PHE A 138 -1.06 8.62 29.17
N LEU A 139 -1.26 8.28 30.45
CA LEU A 139 -1.92 9.16 31.42
C LEU A 139 -1.12 10.44 31.64
N GLN A 140 0.22 10.34 31.64
CA GLN A 140 1.09 11.50 31.73
C GLN A 140 0.95 12.40 30.50
N ALA A 141 0.93 11.84 29.29
CA ALA A 141 0.71 12.61 28.06
C ALA A 141 -0.66 13.32 28.06
N VAL A 142 -1.71 12.68 28.58
CA VAL A 142 -3.03 13.30 28.76
C VAL A 142 -2.96 14.48 29.74
N HIS A 143 -2.29 14.29 30.87
CA HIS A 143 -2.10 15.34 31.87
C HIS A 143 -1.32 16.53 31.31
N ASP A 144 -0.23 16.27 30.59
CA ASP A 144 0.62 17.31 29.99
C ASP A 144 -0.12 18.09 28.91
N LEU A 145 -0.86 17.39 28.04
CA LEU A 145 -1.71 18.03 27.03
C LEU A 145 -2.75 18.96 27.67
N LYS A 146 -3.35 18.54 28.80
CA LYS A 146 -4.29 19.36 29.57
C LYS A 146 -3.63 20.62 30.16
N ASN A 147 -2.34 20.54 30.46
CA ASN A 147 -1.54 21.66 30.97
C ASN A 147 -0.92 22.54 29.87
N GLY A 148 -1.24 22.29 28.60
CA GLY A 148 -0.84 23.12 27.47
C GLY A 148 0.39 22.64 26.71
N GLU A 149 0.91 21.45 27.04
CA GLU A 149 1.97 20.82 26.24
C GLU A 149 1.44 20.50 24.84
N THR A 150 2.24 20.77 23.81
CA THR A 150 1.89 20.47 22.42
C THR A 150 3.07 19.80 21.72
N ALA A 151 2.77 19.07 20.65
CA ALA A 151 3.77 18.48 19.77
C ALA A 151 3.47 18.87 18.31
N PRO A 152 4.50 18.89 17.44
CA PRO A 152 4.30 19.12 16.02
C PRO A 152 3.32 18.14 15.40
N GLU A 153 2.65 18.55 14.32
CA GLU A 153 1.77 17.65 13.58
C GLU A 153 2.59 16.52 12.94
N GLY A 154 2.28 15.29 13.36
CA GLY A 154 2.87 14.08 12.79
C GLY A 154 2.08 13.56 11.61
N LYS A 155 2.75 12.80 10.74
CA LYS A 155 2.11 12.10 9.62
C LYS A 155 1.02 11.13 10.12
N PRO A 156 -0.25 11.27 9.70
CA PRO A 156 -1.34 10.47 10.27
C PRO A 156 -1.16 8.96 10.14
N LEU A 157 -0.82 8.49 8.94
CA LEU A 157 -0.66 7.07 8.63
C LEU A 157 0.74 6.51 8.94
N VAL A 158 1.66 7.36 9.42
CA VAL A 158 3.03 6.96 9.75
C VAL A 158 3.25 7.17 11.24
N TRP A 159 3.34 6.07 11.98
CA TRP A 159 3.83 6.04 13.36
C TRP A 159 5.18 5.32 13.40
N SER A 160 5.18 4.00 13.62
CA SER A 160 6.38 3.16 13.55
C SER A 160 6.91 2.96 12.12
N GLY A 161 6.12 3.31 11.11
CA GLY A 161 6.41 3.06 9.70
C GLY A 161 6.11 1.63 9.23
N LEU A 162 5.72 0.72 10.15
CA LEU A 162 5.49 -0.70 9.83
C LEU A 162 4.44 -0.87 8.73
N MET A 163 3.28 -0.24 8.85
CA MET A 163 2.22 -0.31 7.83
C MET A 163 2.72 0.08 6.44
N ARG A 164 3.45 1.19 6.32
CA ARG A 164 4.02 1.61 5.03
C ARG A 164 4.99 0.58 4.46
N GLN A 165 5.85 -0.01 5.31
CA GLN A 165 6.82 -1.00 4.87
C GLN A 165 6.16 -2.32 4.44
N ASP A 166 5.02 -2.65 5.04
CA ASP A 166 4.33 -3.92 4.86
C ASP A 166 3.47 -4.02 3.59
N VAL A 167 3.24 -2.90 2.91
CA VAL A 167 2.60 -2.91 1.60
C VAL A 167 3.39 -3.86 0.70
N SER A 168 2.73 -4.84 0.12
CA SER A 168 3.32 -5.90 -0.68
C SER A 168 2.42 -6.27 -1.85
N HIS A 169 2.99 -6.99 -2.82
CA HIS A 169 2.25 -7.57 -3.92
C HIS A 169 2.52 -9.07 -4.06
N GLU A 170 1.60 -9.76 -4.72
CA GLU A 170 1.72 -11.17 -5.07
C GLU A 170 1.06 -11.40 -6.42
N VAL A 171 1.79 -12.05 -7.33
CA VAL A 171 1.22 -12.53 -8.60
C VAL A 171 0.69 -13.95 -8.40
N LYS A 172 -0.62 -14.11 -8.55
CA LYS A 172 -1.26 -15.41 -8.62
C LYS A 172 -1.41 -15.86 -10.06
N ASP A 173 -1.02 -17.09 -10.30
CA ASP A 173 -1.46 -17.83 -11.48
C ASP A 173 -2.93 -18.25 -11.25
N GLY A 174 -3.62 -18.67 -12.30
CA GLY A 174 -5.02 -19.07 -12.27
C GLY A 174 -5.42 -20.17 -11.30
N PRO A 175 -6.70 -20.62 -11.18
CA PRO A 175 -6.97 -21.81 -10.41
C PRO A 175 -6.38 -22.99 -11.19
N ASP A 176 -5.20 -23.41 -10.76
CA ASP A 176 -4.87 -24.82 -10.66
C ASP A 176 -4.15 -25.04 -9.31
N GLU A 177 -4.73 -25.97 -8.55
CA GLU A 177 -4.20 -26.70 -7.38
C GLU A 177 -4.33 -26.05 -5.99
N SER A 178 -5.51 -26.27 -5.38
CA SER A 178 -5.60 -26.86 -4.04
C SER A 178 -5.86 -28.36 -4.18
#